data_AF-A0A8T5XUJ0-F1
#
_entry.id   AF-A0A8T5XUJ0-F1
#
_cell.length_a   1.000
_cell.length_b   1.000
_cell.length_c   1.000
_cell.angle_alpha   90.00
_cell.angle_beta   90.00
_cell.angle_gamma   90.00
#
_symmetry.space_group_name_H-M   'P 1'
#
loop_
_entity.id
_entity.type
_entity.pdbx_description
1 polymer ?
#
loop_
_entity_poly.entity_id
_entity_poly.type
_entity_poly.pdbx_seq_one_letter_code
_entity_poly.pdbx_strand_id
1 'polypeptide(L)'
;MGNKWELLNTEETLIKVCPCGKGGYYKVYKEYTDDYNRSHSKDEYHVQCNECYGKYRYYKQHWIPTEHYEVVKKREKIISDLENELYRELFNSHFDNILVNFKSKKALYEFCQINRIFNMPGTLNTFYKNGIADYFSVRYGIPRIADLIMLIERTSIELSNEEVKKLESIKKEKQEVSNYLTQNSVL
;
A
#
# COMPACT_ATOMS: atom_id res chain seq x y z
N MET A 1 18.09 -3.23 -28.70
CA MET A 1 17.14 -4.26 -29.18
C MET A 1 16.39 -4.76 -27.96
N GLY A 2 15.07 -4.58 -27.89
CA GLY A 2 14.27 -5.08 -26.77
C GLY A 2 13.80 -6.51 -27.08
N ASN A 3 13.76 -7.38 -26.07
CA ASN A 3 13.24 -8.74 -26.24
C ASN A 3 11.75 -8.67 -26.59
N LYS A 4 11.31 -9.47 -27.56
CA LYS A 4 9.91 -9.54 -27.97
C LYS A 4 9.21 -10.54 -27.06
N TRP A 5 8.28 -10.06 -26.24
CA TRP A 5 7.44 -10.89 -25.40
C TRP A 5 6.16 -11.25 -26.15
N GLU A 6 5.85 -12.54 -26.21
CA GLU A 6 4.64 -13.08 -26.84
C GLU A 6 3.76 -13.73 -25.77
N LEU A 7 2.45 -13.50 -25.86
CA LEU A 7 1.47 -14.08 -24.94
C LEU A 7 1.31 -15.57 -25.27
N LEU A 8 1.61 -16.43 -24.30
CA LEU A 8 1.60 -17.88 -24.43
C LEU A 8 0.30 -18.49 -23.90
N ASN A 9 -0.17 -18.05 -22.74
CA ASN A 9 -1.39 -18.54 -22.12
C ASN A 9 -2.18 -17.39 -21.48
N THR A 10 -3.50 -17.57 -21.42
CA THR A 10 -4.40 -16.69 -20.68
C THR A 10 -5.44 -17.55 -19.98
N GLU A 11 -5.44 -17.48 -18.65
CA GLU A 11 -6.41 -18.17 -17.80
C GLU A 11 -7.25 -17.15 -17.06
N GLU A 12 -8.58 -17.29 -17.15
CA GLU A 12 -9.52 -16.41 -16.48
C GLU A 12 -10.21 -17.15 -15.34
N THR A 13 -10.14 -16.58 -14.14
CA THR A 13 -10.79 -17.10 -12.94
C THR A 13 -11.78 -16.07 -12.40
N LEU A 14 -13.03 -16.48 -12.25
CA LEU A 14 -14.05 -15.69 -11.56
C LEU A 14 -13.75 -15.65 -10.06
N ILE A 15 -13.43 -14.47 -9.53
CA ILE A 15 -13.10 -14.27 -8.11
C ILE A 15 -14.36 -13.98 -7.30
N LYS A 16 -15.23 -13.10 -7.82
CA LYS A 16 -16.50 -12.77 -7.14
C LYS A 16 -17.61 -12.50 -8.15
N VAL A 17 -18.75 -13.15 -7.95
CA VAL A 17 -19.94 -12.97 -8.78
C VAL A 17 -20.52 -11.57 -8.53
N CYS A 18 -20.95 -10.89 -9.59
CA CYS A 18 -21.66 -9.62 -9.51
C CYS A 18 -23.04 -9.84 -8.86
N PRO A 19 -23.59 -8.88 -8.09
CA PRO A 19 -24.91 -9.02 -7.46
C PRO A 19 -26.06 -9.43 -8.39
N CYS A 20 -26.00 -9.12 -9.68
CA CYS A 20 -27.02 -9.53 -10.65
C CYS A 20 -26.83 -10.95 -11.22
N GLY A 21 -25.76 -11.66 -10.87
CA GLY A 21 -25.43 -13.00 -11.36
C GLY A 21 -24.93 -13.08 -12.81
N LYS A 22 -24.94 -11.97 -13.57
CA LYS A 22 -24.63 -11.94 -15.01
C LYS A 22 -23.22 -11.39 -15.33
N GLY A 23 -22.31 -11.51 -14.38
CA GLY A 23 -20.95 -11.00 -14.50
C GLY A 23 -20.19 -11.16 -13.20
N GLY A 24 -19.02 -10.54 -13.11
CA GLY A 24 -18.18 -10.65 -11.93
C GLY A 24 -16.89 -9.85 -11.98
N TYR A 25 -16.11 -10.05 -10.93
CA TYR A 25 -14.73 -9.63 -10.82
C TYR A 25 -13.84 -10.81 -11.17
N TYR A 26 -13.00 -10.64 -12.18
CA TYR A 26 -12.19 -11.70 -12.75
C TYR A 26 -10.72 -11.41 -12.51
N LYS A 27 -9.98 -12.48 -12.24
CA LYS A 27 -8.53 -12.52 -12.27
C LYS A 27 -8.12 -13.19 -13.58
N VAL A 28 -7.34 -12.48 -14.38
CA VAL A 28 -6.78 -12.98 -15.64
C VAL A 28 -5.29 -13.19 -15.43
N TYR A 29 -4.87 -14.45 -15.39
CA TYR A 29 -3.48 -14.83 -15.41
C TYR A 29 -2.98 -14.82 -16.85
N LYS A 30 -1.92 -14.07 -17.13
CA LYS A 30 -1.28 -14.01 -18.44
C LYS A 30 0.15 -14.51 -18.32
N GLU A 31 0.50 -15.49 -19.14
CA GLU A 31 1.87 -15.99 -19.25
C GLU A 31 2.47 -15.53 -20.58
N TYR A 32 3.66 -14.96 -20.51
CA TYR A 32 4.42 -14.47 -21.65
C TYR A 32 5.72 -15.26 -21.76
N THR A 33 6.14 -15.55 -22.98
CA THR A 33 7.47 -16.08 -23.29
C THR A 33 8.21 -15.12 -24.20
N ASP A 34 9.53 -15.13 -24.15
CA ASP A 34 10.36 -14.42 -25.12
C ASP A 34 11.14 -15.38 -26.04
N ASP A 35 11.92 -14.79 -26.94
CA ASP A 35 12.81 -15.45 -27.90
C ASP A 35 13.97 -16.24 -27.24
N TYR A 36 14.14 -16.12 -25.92
CA TYR A 36 15.12 -16.85 -25.12
C TYR A 36 14.48 -17.89 -24.20
N ASN A 37 13.20 -18.24 -24.43
CA ASN A 37 12.41 -19.16 -23.59
C ASN A 37 12.35 -18.77 -22.11
N ARG A 38 12.43 -17.47 -21.79
CA ARG A 38 12.15 -16.98 -20.44
C ARG A 38 10.64 -16.78 -20.31
N SER A 39 10.08 -17.26 -19.22
CA SER A 39 8.67 -17.02 -18.89
C SER A 39 8.51 -15.85 -17.92
N HIS A 40 7.46 -15.07 -18.14
CA HIS A 40 7.00 -14.03 -17.23
C HIS A 40 5.50 -14.14 -17.09
N SER A 41 5.00 -14.15 -15.86
CA SER A 41 3.57 -14.18 -15.60
C SER A 41 3.10 -12.89 -14.93
N LYS A 42 1.91 -12.43 -15.32
CA LYS A 42 1.27 -11.26 -14.74
C LYS A 42 -0.20 -11.54 -14.47
N ASP A 43 -0.64 -11.16 -13.28
CA ASP A 43 -2.05 -11.13 -12.94
C ASP A 43 -2.66 -9.78 -13.32
N GLU A 44 -3.78 -9.80 -14.03
CA GLU A 44 -4.61 -8.63 -14.32
C GLU A 44 -6.00 -8.83 -13.72
N TYR A 45 -6.62 -7.75 -13.27
CA TYR A 45 -7.94 -7.79 -12.66
C TYR A 45 -8.88 -6.87 -13.40
N HIS A 46 -10.08 -7.34 -13.70
CA HIS A 46 -11.09 -6.52 -14.34
C HIS A 46 -12.49 -6.90 -13.88
N VAL A 47 -13.42 -5.96 -14.06
CA VAL A 47 -14.84 -6.15 -13.78
C VAL A 47 -15.55 -6.27 -15.13
N GLN A 48 -16.28 -7.35 -15.33
CA GLN A 48 -17.13 -7.52 -16.50
C GLN A 48 -18.54 -7.86 -16.05
N CYS A 49 -19.47 -6.93 -16.24
CA CYS A 49 -20.89 -7.17 -16.08
C CYS A 49 -21.66 -6.31 -17.07
N ASN A 50 -22.36 -6.96 -18.01
CA ASN A 50 -23.05 -6.29 -19.11
C ASN A 50 -24.37 -5.62 -18.66
N GLU A 51 -24.90 -5.97 -17.48
CA GLU A 51 -26.18 -5.42 -16.99
C GLU A 51 -26.03 -4.39 -15.86
N CYS A 52 -25.02 -4.57 -15.00
CA CYS A 52 -24.80 -3.69 -13.86
C CYS A 52 -23.67 -2.69 -14.08
N TYR A 53 -23.21 -2.53 -15.32
CA TYR A 53 -22.17 -1.57 -15.65
C TYR A 53 -22.55 -0.18 -15.13
N GLY A 54 -21.77 0.34 -14.18
CA GLY A 54 -22.02 1.63 -13.54
C GLY A 54 -22.99 1.63 -12.34
N LYS A 55 -23.70 0.53 -12.03
CA LYS A 55 -24.54 0.43 -10.81
C LYS A 55 -23.76 -0.02 -9.59
N TYR A 56 -22.87 -1.00 -9.75
CA TYR A 56 -22.03 -1.53 -8.69
C TYR A 56 -20.56 -1.45 -9.07
N ARG A 57 -19.70 -1.26 -8.07
CA ARG A 57 -18.24 -1.30 -8.18
C ARG A 57 -17.70 -2.33 -7.21
N TYR A 58 -16.76 -3.13 -7.68
CA TYR A 58 -15.99 -4.00 -6.81
C TYR A 58 -14.83 -3.20 -6.21
N TYR A 59 -14.81 -3.07 -4.88
CA TYR A 59 -13.81 -2.31 -4.15
C TYR A 59 -13.47 -3.00 -2.82
N LYS A 60 -12.17 -3.19 -2.56
CA LYS A 60 -11.66 -3.83 -1.32
C LYS A 60 -12.44 -5.09 -0.90
N GLN A 61 -12.72 -5.98 -1.86
CA GLN A 61 -13.47 -7.24 -1.65
C GLN A 61 -15.00 -7.11 -1.49
N HIS A 62 -15.55 -5.91 -1.60
CA HIS A 62 -16.98 -5.65 -1.53
C HIS A 62 -17.54 -5.23 -2.89
N TRP A 63 -18.74 -5.69 -3.23
CA TRP A 63 -19.55 -5.03 -4.24
C TRP A 63 -20.36 -3.94 -3.58
N ILE A 64 -20.17 -2.69 -3.97
CA ILE A 64 -20.90 -1.57 -3.42
C ILE A 64 -21.60 -0.81 -4.54
N PRO A 65 -22.79 -0.23 -4.32
CA PRO A 65 -23.39 0.63 -5.32
C PRO A 65 -22.48 1.83 -5.61
N THR A 66 -22.49 2.31 -6.85
CA THR A 66 -21.56 3.36 -7.32
C THR A 66 -21.68 4.66 -6.53
N GLU A 67 -22.88 4.99 -6.05
CA GLU A 67 -23.10 6.16 -5.17
C GLU A 67 -22.32 6.06 -3.85
N HIS A 68 -22.31 4.87 -3.23
CA HIS A 68 -21.56 4.60 -2.01
C HIS A 68 -20.05 4.52 -2.25
N TYR A 69 -19.62 4.06 -3.43
CA TYR A 69 -18.22 4.07 -3.82
C TYR A 69 -17.61 5.49 -3.81
N GLU A 70 -18.33 6.47 -4.35
CA GLU A 70 -17.84 7.86 -4.36
C GLU A 70 -17.76 8.45 -2.93
N VAL A 71 -18.66 8.05 -2.03
CA VAL A 71 -18.59 8.43 -0.60
C VAL A 71 -17.34 7.84 0.07
N VAL A 72 -17.11 6.54 -0.13
CA VAL A 72 -15.92 5.85 0.42
C VAL A 72 -14.63 6.48 -0.11
N LYS A 73 -14.54 6.70 -1.42
CA LYS A 73 -13.36 7.28 -2.07
C LYS A 73 -13.04 8.68 -1.53
N LYS A 74 -14.06 9.51 -1.27
CA LYS A 74 -13.88 10.83 -0.64
C LYS A 74 -13.34 10.72 0.78
N ARG A 75 -13.89 9.82 1.60
CA ARG A 75 -13.41 9.60 2.97
C ARG A 75 -11.98 9.07 3.00
N GLU A 76 -11.63 8.13 2.12
CA GLU A 76 -10.27 7.62 2.03
C GLU A 76 -9.26 8.67 1.60
N LYS A 77 -9.67 9.63 0.75
CA LYS A 77 -8.83 10.78 0.43
C LYS A 77 -8.55 11.62 1.68
N ILE A 78 -9.58 11.91 2.49
CA ILE A 78 -9.41 12.63 3.76
C ILE A 78 -8.46 11.87 4.70
N ILE A 79 -8.64 10.55 4.84
CA ILE A 79 -7.73 9.71 5.63
C ILE A 79 -6.30 9.81 5.12
N SER A 80 -6.10 9.72 3.79
CA SER A 80 -4.77 9.84 3.20
C SER A 80 -4.14 11.22 3.45
N ASP A 81 -4.93 12.29 3.40
CA ASP A 81 -4.46 13.65 3.66
C ASP A 81 -4.03 13.80 5.14
N LEU A 82 -4.84 13.29 6.08
CA LEU A 82 -4.50 13.24 7.51
C LEU A 82 -3.26 12.39 7.81
N GLU A 83 -3.11 11.24 7.15
CA GLU A 83 -1.93 10.40 7.29
C GLU A 83 -0.67 11.10 6.81
N ASN A 84 -0.75 11.84 5.70
CA ASN A 84 0.36 12.59 5.16
C ASN A 84 0.74 13.77 6.06
N GLU A 85 -0.24 14.44 6.66
CA GLU A 85 -0.01 15.51 7.62
C GLU A 85 0.70 15.00 8.88
N LEU A 86 0.14 13.95 9.51
CA LEU A 86 0.74 13.35 10.70
C LEU A 86 2.11 12.73 10.39
N TYR A 87 2.30 12.15 9.20
CA TYR A 87 3.62 11.67 8.77
C TYR A 87 4.66 12.79 8.78
N ARG A 88 4.34 13.96 8.21
CA ARG A 88 5.27 15.10 8.17
C ARG A 88 5.59 15.61 9.57
N GLU A 89 4.58 15.69 10.43
CA GLU A 89 4.74 16.11 11.82
C GLU A 89 5.69 15.17 12.56
N LEU A 90 5.38 13.86 12.56
CA LEU A 90 6.21 12.82 13.19
C LEU A 90 7.62 12.76 12.62
N PHE A 91 7.77 12.94 11.31
CA PHE A 91 9.07 12.94 10.66
C PHE A 91 9.90 14.13 11.16
N ASN A 92 9.32 15.32 11.22
CA ASN A 92 10.03 16.50 11.69
C ASN A 92 10.34 16.45 13.19
N SER A 93 9.46 15.87 14.01
CA SER A 93 9.64 15.84 15.48
C SER A 93 10.53 14.69 15.96
N HIS A 94 10.49 13.52 15.32
CA HIS A 94 11.12 12.31 15.85
C HIS A 94 12.26 11.75 15.00
N PHE A 95 12.38 12.10 13.72
CA PHE A 95 13.30 11.41 12.81
C PHE A 95 14.77 11.49 13.26
N ASP A 96 15.25 12.65 13.67
CA ASP A 96 16.62 12.80 14.16
C ASP A 96 16.88 11.95 15.42
N ASN A 97 15.89 11.92 16.34
CA ASN A 97 15.97 11.09 17.54
C ASN A 97 15.97 9.59 17.20
N ILE A 98 15.23 9.17 16.18
CA ILE A 98 15.27 7.79 15.67
C ILE A 98 16.70 7.48 15.22
N LEU A 99 17.32 8.36 14.42
CA LEU A 99 18.67 8.13 13.90
C LEU A 99 19.73 8.01 15.01
N VAL A 100 19.61 8.82 16.07
CA VAL A 100 20.53 8.77 17.23
C VAL A 100 20.36 7.47 18.02
N ASN A 101 19.12 6.97 18.18
CA ASN A 101 18.85 5.74 18.91
C ASN A 101 19.39 4.48 18.21
N PHE A 102 19.57 4.53 16.88
CA PHE A 102 20.32 3.49 16.19
C PHE A 102 21.83 3.66 16.43
N LYS A 103 22.36 2.89 17.38
CA LYS A 103 23.78 2.85 17.82
C LYS A 103 24.83 2.95 16.70
N SER A 104 24.50 2.50 15.49
CA SER A 104 25.30 2.73 14.29
C SER A 104 24.44 2.68 13.03
N LYS A 105 24.95 3.27 11.94
CA LYS A 105 24.30 3.13 10.62
C LYS A 105 24.22 1.66 10.15
N LYS A 106 25.10 0.78 10.63
CA LYS A 106 25.04 -0.67 10.36
C LYS A 106 23.80 -1.30 10.98
N ALA A 107 23.51 -0.98 12.24
CA ALA A 107 22.34 -1.52 12.94
C ALA A 107 21.03 -1.09 12.28
N LEU A 108 20.97 0.16 11.79
CA LEU A 108 19.85 0.66 11.02
C LEU A 108 19.71 -0.06 9.66
N TYR A 109 20.82 -0.24 8.93
CA TYR A 109 20.83 -0.98 7.67
C TYR A 109 20.33 -2.43 7.85
N GLU A 110 20.84 -3.13 8.86
CA GLU A 110 20.44 -4.51 9.18
C GLU A 110 18.96 -4.59 9.57
N PHE A 111 18.47 -3.65 10.38
CA PHE A 111 17.06 -3.56 10.74
C PHE A 111 16.18 -3.40 9.49
N CYS A 112 16.54 -2.49 8.58
CA CYS A 112 15.78 -2.25 7.36
C CYS A 112 15.90 -3.43 6.37
N GLN A 113 17.05 -4.12 6.29
CA GLN A 113 17.20 -5.35 5.49
C GLN A 113 16.33 -6.51 5.98
N ILE A 114 16.23 -6.69 7.31
CA ILE A 114 15.42 -7.76 7.90
C ILE A 114 13.92 -7.45 7.72
N ASN A 115 13.54 -6.19 7.88
CA ASN A 115 12.16 -5.78 7.74
C ASN A 115 11.81 -5.54 6.28
N ARG A 116 11.15 -6.53 5.66
CA ARG A 116 10.65 -6.50 4.26
C ARG A 116 9.84 -5.24 3.90
N ILE A 117 9.34 -4.53 4.89
CA ILE A 117 8.65 -3.25 4.76
C ILE A 117 9.59 -2.17 4.19
N PHE A 118 10.84 -2.12 4.65
CA PHE A 118 11.86 -1.22 4.12
C PHE A 118 12.56 -1.95 2.99
N ASN A 119 12.05 -1.81 1.77
CA ASN A 119 12.75 -2.33 0.60
C ASN A 119 14.08 -1.57 0.46
N MET A 120 15.18 -2.20 0.89
CA MET A 120 16.53 -1.64 0.84
C MET A 120 17.33 -2.19 -0.34
N PRO A 121 17.13 -1.68 -1.57
CA PRO A 121 18.01 -2.02 -2.67
C PRO A 121 19.41 -1.45 -2.42
N GLY A 122 20.39 -2.34 -2.33
CA GLY A 122 21.81 -1.97 -2.31
C GLY A 122 22.61 -2.56 -1.16
N THR A 123 23.94 -2.46 -1.31
CA THR A 123 24.89 -2.96 -0.32
C THR A 123 25.02 -1.99 0.86
N LEU A 124 25.49 -2.47 2.00
CA LEU A 124 25.84 -1.64 3.16
C LEU A 124 26.79 -0.48 2.79
N ASN A 125 27.73 -0.70 1.86
CA ASN A 125 28.63 0.35 1.37
C ASN A 125 27.89 1.46 0.61
N THR A 126 26.87 1.11 -0.16
CA THR A 126 26.01 2.07 -0.85
C THR A 126 25.21 2.89 0.16
N PHE A 127 24.70 2.24 1.21
CA PHE A 127 23.98 2.90 2.31
C PHE A 127 24.87 3.90 3.08
N TYR A 128 26.12 3.55 3.35
CA TYR A 128 27.08 4.47 3.98
C TYR A 128 27.36 5.72 3.13
N LYS A 129 27.50 5.55 1.81
CA LYS A 129 27.84 6.63 0.87
C LYS A 129 26.71 7.62 0.63
N ASN A 130 25.47 7.14 0.56
CA ASN A 130 24.31 7.97 0.26
C ASN A 130 23.73 8.67 1.50
N GLY A 131 24.27 8.46 2.70
CA GLY A 131 23.73 9.06 3.92
C GLY A 131 22.38 8.46 4.35
N ILE A 132 22.11 8.49 5.66
CA ILE A 132 20.84 8.01 6.19
C ILE A 132 19.70 8.94 5.79
N ALA A 133 19.96 10.25 5.80
CA ALA A 133 18.98 11.26 5.40
C ALA A 133 18.58 11.10 3.94
N ASP A 134 19.50 11.04 2.96
CA ASP A 134 19.10 10.95 1.54
C ASP A 134 18.39 9.63 1.19
N TYR A 135 18.65 8.56 1.96
CA TYR A 135 17.92 7.30 1.82
C TYR A 135 16.45 7.47 2.22
N PHE A 136 16.20 8.16 3.33
CA PHE A 136 14.85 8.40 3.84
C PHE A 136 14.15 9.62 3.22
N SER A 137 14.90 10.59 2.66
CA SER A 137 14.36 11.86 2.18
C SER A 137 14.22 11.98 0.66
N VAL A 138 14.96 11.22 -0.18
CA VAL A 138 15.02 11.54 -1.63
C VAL A 138 14.66 10.41 -2.60
N ARG A 139 14.63 9.11 -2.24
CA ARG A 139 14.31 8.10 -3.28
C ARG A 139 13.73 6.75 -2.86
N TYR A 140 13.84 6.35 -1.59
CA TYR A 140 13.39 5.03 -1.10
C TYR A 140 12.75 5.11 0.29
N GLY A 141 12.23 6.30 0.65
CA GLY A 141 11.85 6.70 2.00
C GLY A 141 10.78 5.83 2.64
N ILE A 142 10.67 5.93 3.96
CA ILE A 142 9.58 5.38 4.78
C ILE A 142 8.26 5.71 4.08
N PRO A 143 7.66 4.78 3.34
CA PRO A 143 6.68 5.17 2.33
C PRO A 143 5.32 5.49 2.95
N ARG A 144 5.12 5.09 4.22
CA ARG A 144 3.85 5.19 4.93
C ARG A 144 4.07 5.58 6.38
N ILE A 145 3.09 6.27 6.94
CA ILE A 145 3.03 6.61 8.37
C ILE A 145 3.22 5.39 9.28
N ALA A 146 2.70 4.22 8.90
CA ALA A 146 2.86 2.98 9.66
C ALA A 146 4.33 2.58 9.84
N ASP A 147 5.13 2.82 8.82
CA ASP A 147 6.54 2.43 8.80
C ASP A 147 7.36 3.37 9.70
N LEU A 148 6.95 4.65 9.81
CA LEU A 148 7.52 5.63 10.75
C LEU A 148 7.15 5.31 12.19
N ILE A 149 5.88 4.99 12.46
CA ILE A 149 5.40 4.62 13.80
C ILE A 149 6.17 3.40 14.32
N MET A 150 6.40 2.40 13.47
CA MET A 150 7.17 1.22 13.84
C MET A 150 8.61 1.56 14.25
N LEU A 151 9.24 2.54 13.60
CA LEU A 151 10.57 3.01 13.98
C LEU A 151 10.54 3.73 15.33
N ILE A 152 9.57 4.62 15.55
CA ILE A 152 9.36 5.34 16.82
C ILE A 152 9.21 4.33 17.97
N GLU A 153 8.31 3.36 17.83
CA GLU A 153 8.08 2.29 18.81
C GLU A 153 9.34 1.47 19.08
N ARG A 154 10.09 1.12 18.02
CA ARG A 154 11.34 0.35 18.13
C ARG A 154 12.42 1.10 18.91
N THR A 155 12.42 2.42 18.81
CA THR A 155 13.36 3.31 19.52
C THR A 155 12.85 3.77 20.89
N SER A 156 11.65 3.33 21.29
CA SER A 156 11.01 3.72 22.56
C SER A 156 10.88 5.23 22.75
N ILE A 157 10.70 5.97 21.64
CA ILE A 157 10.41 7.39 21.66
C ILE A 157 8.92 7.56 21.99
N GLU A 158 8.61 8.40 22.97
CA GLU A 158 7.23 8.68 23.35
C GLU A 158 6.58 9.68 22.38
N LEU A 159 5.37 9.35 21.94
CA LEU A 159 4.53 10.28 21.20
C LEU A 159 3.87 11.26 22.17
N SER A 160 3.74 12.51 21.74
CA SER A 160 2.94 13.50 22.46
C SER A 160 1.46 13.09 22.50
N ASN A 161 0.74 13.59 23.51
CA ASN A 161 -0.71 13.37 23.63
C ASN A 161 -1.49 13.84 22.39
N GLU A 162 -0.99 14.83 21.67
CA GLU A 162 -1.63 15.33 20.45
C GLU A 162 -1.42 14.39 19.26
N GLU A 163 -0.19 13.89 19.06
CA GLU A 163 0.13 12.90 18.02
C GLU A 163 -0.67 11.60 18.23
N VAL A 164 -0.81 11.16 19.49
CA VAL A 164 -1.64 9.99 19.83
C VAL A 164 -3.11 10.22 19.45
N LYS A 165 -3.67 11.38 19.79
CA LYS A 165 -5.06 11.72 19.42
C LYS A 165 -5.28 11.76 17.91
N LYS A 166 -4.34 12.33 17.15
CA LYS A 166 -4.40 12.36 15.68
C LYS A 166 -4.37 10.92 15.12
N LEU A 167 -3.49 10.07 15.64
CA LEU A 167 -3.39 8.67 15.23
C LEU A 167 -4.66 7.88 15.54
N GLU A 168 -5.24 8.06 16.73
CA GLU A 168 -6.51 7.43 17.12
C GLU A 168 -7.67 7.89 16.23
N SER A 169 -7.72 9.18 15.88
CA SER A 169 -8.71 9.71 14.96
C SER A 169 -8.61 9.06 13.58
N ILE A 170 -7.40 8.91 13.04
CA ILE A 170 -7.17 8.22 11.75
C ILE A 170 -7.63 6.76 11.83
N LYS A 171 -7.28 6.05 12.92
CA LYS A 171 -7.70 4.67 13.14
C LYS A 171 -9.24 4.55 13.19
N LYS A 172 -9.90 5.48 13.87
CA LYS A 172 -11.36 5.54 13.95
C LYS A 172 -11.98 5.75 12.56
N GLU A 173 -11.50 6.72 11.79
CA GLU A 173 -12.01 6.97 10.43
C GLU A 173 -11.82 5.76 9.51
N LYS A 174 -10.67 5.07 9.58
CA LYS A 174 -10.45 3.82 8.85
C LYS A 174 -11.46 2.73 9.24
N GLN A 175 -11.74 2.61 10.54
CA GLN A 175 -12.73 1.65 11.03
C GLN A 175 -14.13 2.01 10.55
N GLU A 176 -14.50 3.30 10.53
CA GLU A 176 -15.78 3.76 10.03
C GLU A 176 -15.94 3.49 8.52
N VAL A 177 -14.90 3.71 7.72
CA VAL A 177 -14.89 3.35 6.30
C VAL A 177 -15.05 1.84 6.10
N SER A 178 -14.34 1.04 6.90
CA SER A 178 -14.48 -0.43 6.86
C SER A 178 -15.90 -0.88 7.22
N ASN A 179 -16.49 -0.31 8.27
CA ASN A 179 -17.86 -0.60 8.70
C ASN A 179 -18.86 -0.19 7.62
N TYR A 180 -18.67 0.98 7.01
CA TYR A 180 -19.51 1.49 5.92
C TYR A 180 -19.47 0.57 4.70
N LEU A 181 -18.27 0.10 4.32
CA LEU A 181 -18.10 -0.88 3.24
C LEU A 181 -18.87 -2.17 3.54
N THR A 182 -18.75 -2.72 4.75
CA THR A 182 -19.47 -3.93 5.15
C THR A 182 -20.99 -3.72 5.11
N GLN A 183 -21.48 -2.62 5.68
CA GLN A 183 -22.92 -2.32 5.77
C GLN A 183 -23.59 -2.07 4.41
N ASN A 184 -22.88 -1.46 3.48
CA ASN A 184 -23.42 -1.10 2.15
C ASN A 184 -22.95 -2.06 1.05
N SER A 185 -22.28 -3.15 1.42
CA SER A 185 -21.91 -4.19 0.47
C SER A 185 -23.09 -5.08 0.13
N VAL A 186 -23.15 -5.49 -1.13
CA VAL A 186 -24.15 -6.40 -1.66
C VAL A 186 -23.39 -7.69 -2.00
N LEU A 187 -23.56 -8.73 -1.16
CA LEU A 187 -22.85 -10.03 -1.17
C LEU A 187 -21.53 -10.08 -0.37
#